data_AF-A0A971ASB1-F1
#
_entry.id   AF-A0A971ASB1-F1
#
_cell.length_a   1.000
_cell.length_b   1.000
_cell.length_c   1.000
_cell.angle_alpha   90.00
_cell.angle_beta   90.00
_cell.angle_gamma   90.00
#
_symmetry.space_group_name_H-M   'P 1'
#
loop_
_entity.id
_entity.type
_entity.pdbx_description
1 polymer ?
#
loop_
_entity_poly.entity_id
_entity_poly.type
_entity_poly.pdbx_seq_one_letter_code
_entity_poly.pdbx_strand_id
1 'polypeptide(L)'
;MRLALYMLAGALLCSQMLSGCAGALPTEPPAPTATASATPFPSVTSSPTSFPSSTVAVATATPTGTATAPPTASPTGAATASPTEPPTATPSATPSAVSAAPLPVAEGDSILARNQVIGDYGRGFNCCPSHELKLRKLGHVGFFGDAAEYLHGNDEREGILARAARLDELNGPEIGALPAIFVVYEGSALRPNLADEDFLISAPELYEYIGGVDWAATHLEPLSPPALAEPFLIFLDHQLGYGGEYPVTRAIEEMLPLLRRYPNLHFFVDPEFRVTTEHKASIAAGQELAPGVPVGYVEARDINRAQRLIREYVAAHDLGPWRLREGGTAEVILGIHQFRDLNIGKGTPYADQKTMIVGKEQIEQVPGVTIVFDYDGVHPASYGGPAGKYSRYQQAMDPAAYPGLGRWAFPGIKVFPPNPFLPADRRDLEPFSLEELSGQRPIPGLGQFDFTGESGTLAPRVIIIT
;
A
#
# COMPACT_ATOMS: atom_id res chain seq x y z
N MET A 1 17.74 53.53 6.36
CA MET A 1 17.96 54.16 5.04
C MET A 1 19.02 53.39 4.22
N ARG A 2 18.81 52.07 4.02
CA ARG A 2 19.55 51.17 3.11
C ARG A 2 18.69 49.93 2.82
N LEU A 3 17.43 50.15 2.44
CA LEU A 3 16.49 49.07 2.07
C LEU A 3 15.52 49.49 0.97
N ALA A 4 15.94 50.43 0.10
CA ALA A 4 15.11 50.99 -0.97
C ALA A 4 15.81 50.99 -2.35
N LEU A 5 16.90 50.23 -2.51
CA LEU A 5 17.71 50.26 -3.75
C LEU A 5 17.75 48.93 -4.53
N TYR A 6 17.06 47.88 -4.08
CA TYR A 6 17.03 46.58 -4.78
C TYR A 6 15.69 46.23 -5.44
N MET A 7 14.65 47.03 -5.26
CA MET A 7 13.33 46.80 -5.87
C MET A 7 13.13 47.50 -7.22
N LEU A 8 14.17 48.14 -7.78
CA LEU A 8 14.07 48.92 -9.03
C LEU A 8 14.88 48.35 -10.22
N ALA A 9 15.41 47.13 -10.10
CA ALA A 9 16.22 46.50 -11.16
C ALA A 9 15.58 45.25 -11.81
N GLY A 10 14.41 44.79 -11.35
CA GLY A 10 13.73 43.59 -11.89
C GLY A 10 12.57 43.87 -12.86
N ALA A 11 12.10 45.13 -12.97
CA ALA A 11 10.90 45.48 -13.74
C ALA A 11 11.19 46.08 -15.13
N LEU A 12 12.44 46.03 -15.61
CA LEU A 12 12.87 46.64 -16.87
C LEU A 12 13.51 45.67 -17.87
N LEU A 13 13.14 44.38 -17.81
CA LEU A 13 13.54 43.36 -18.80
C LEU A 13 12.36 42.60 -19.45
N CYS A 14 11.12 43.09 -19.28
CA CYS A 14 9.91 42.48 -19.85
C CYS A 14 9.24 43.30 -20.99
N SER A 15 9.94 44.25 -21.60
CA SER A 15 9.31 45.15 -22.59
C SER A 15 10.11 45.43 -23.86
N GLN A 16 11.04 44.54 -24.25
CA GLN A 16 11.65 44.58 -25.58
C GLN A 16 11.91 43.18 -26.13
N MET A 17 10.92 42.57 -26.78
CA MET A 17 11.07 41.68 -27.96
C MET A 17 9.69 41.46 -28.59
N LEU A 18 9.11 42.53 -29.11
CA LEU A 18 7.99 42.51 -30.05
C LEU A 18 8.22 43.64 -31.07
N SER A 19 8.91 43.34 -32.17
CA SER A 19 8.72 43.98 -33.48
C SER A 19 9.72 43.41 -34.50
N GLY A 20 9.19 42.88 -35.61
CA GLY A 20 9.90 42.81 -36.88
C GLY A 20 10.29 41.41 -37.35
N CYS A 21 9.39 40.76 -38.10
CA CYS A 21 9.63 40.45 -39.52
C CYS A 21 8.41 39.74 -40.12
N ALA A 22 7.66 40.49 -40.92
CA ALA A 22 6.72 39.96 -41.90
C ALA A 22 7.51 39.41 -43.10
N GLY A 23 7.11 38.25 -43.63
CA GLY A 23 7.63 37.78 -44.92
C GLY A 23 7.38 36.31 -45.22
N ALA A 24 6.49 36.08 -46.18
CA ALA A 24 6.38 34.92 -47.08
C ALA A 24 5.86 33.57 -46.51
N LEU A 25 4.60 33.30 -46.86
CA LEU A 25 3.96 31.99 -46.94
C LEU A 25 4.63 31.09 -48.00
N PRO A 26 4.89 29.81 -47.69
CA PRO A 26 4.88 28.74 -48.67
C PRO A 26 3.56 27.97 -48.59
N THR A 27 2.87 27.92 -49.72
CA THR A 27 1.74 27.02 -50.01
C THR A 27 2.17 25.56 -49.92
N GLU A 28 1.57 24.79 -49.02
CA GLU A 28 1.71 23.33 -48.99
C GLU A 28 0.63 22.64 -49.85
N PRO A 29 0.94 21.49 -50.49
CA PRO A 29 0.11 20.83 -51.50
C PRO A 29 -1.14 20.12 -50.95
N PRO A 30 -2.09 19.73 -51.81
CA PRO A 30 -3.36 19.16 -51.39
C PRO A 30 -3.22 17.79 -50.72
N ALA A 31 -4.04 17.59 -49.69
CA ALA A 31 -4.19 16.35 -48.93
C ALA A 31 -4.50 15.14 -49.85
N PRO A 32 -3.90 13.96 -49.60
CA PRO A 32 -4.27 12.75 -50.29
C PRO A 32 -5.66 12.27 -49.84
N THR A 33 -6.57 12.19 -50.82
CA THR A 33 -7.90 11.57 -50.73
C THR A 33 -7.75 10.10 -50.34
N ALA A 34 -8.00 9.77 -49.07
CA ALA A 34 -8.18 8.39 -48.62
C ALA A 34 -9.62 7.95 -48.89
N THR A 35 -9.79 7.17 -49.96
CA THR A 35 -11.02 6.47 -50.29
C THR A 35 -11.33 5.44 -49.20
N ALA A 36 -12.42 5.67 -48.45
CA ALA A 36 -12.97 4.67 -47.53
C ALA A 36 -13.52 3.48 -48.33
N SER A 37 -12.83 2.33 -48.25
CA SER A 37 -13.38 1.05 -48.67
C SER A 37 -13.94 0.34 -47.43
N ALA A 38 -15.25 0.46 -47.23
CA ALA A 38 -15.98 -0.28 -46.22
C ALA A 38 -16.10 -1.76 -46.63
N THR A 39 -15.35 -2.63 -45.97
CA THR A 39 -15.65 -4.07 -45.94
C THR A 39 -16.57 -4.35 -44.75
N PRO A 40 -17.74 -4.96 -44.95
CA PRO A 40 -18.69 -5.23 -43.87
C PRO A 40 -18.19 -6.37 -42.98
N PHE A 41 -18.01 -6.08 -41.69
CA PHE A 41 -17.96 -7.13 -40.66
C PHE A 41 -19.39 -7.66 -40.42
N PRO A 42 -19.58 -8.99 -40.29
CA PRO A 42 -20.88 -9.54 -39.97
C PRO A 42 -21.32 -9.11 -38.57
N SER A 43 -22.55 -8.59 -38.47
CA SER A 43 -23.19 -8.30 -37.19
C SER A 43 -23.40 -9.61 -36.44
N VAL A 44 -22.75 -9.78 -35.30
CA VAL A 44 -23.11 -10.83 -34.35
C VAL A 44 -24.32 -10.32 -33.58
N THR A 45 -25.50 -10.80 -33.99
CA THR A 45 -26.74 -10.67 -33.25
C THR A 45 -26.60 -11.45 -31.94
N SER A 46 -26.42 -10.76 -30.82
CA SER A 46 -26.53 -11.37 -29.50
C SER A 46 -28.01 -11.64 -29.20
N SER A 47 -28.45 -12.89 -29.40
CA SER A 47 -29.69 -13.39 -28.83
C SER A 47 -29.60 -13.40 -27.30
N PRO A 48 -30.61 -12.91 -26.56
CA PRO A 48 -30.61 -12.97 -25.10
C PRO A 48 -30.75 -14.44 -24.68
N THR A 49 -29.70 -15.01 -24.10
CA THR A 49 -29.80 -16.31 -23.44
C THR A 49 -30.34 -16.06 -22.04
N SER A 50 -31.60 -16.42 -21.83
CA SER A 50 -32.25 -16.44 -20.53
C SER A 50 -31.56 -17.43 -19.61
N PHE A 51 -31.03 -16.95 -18.48
CA PHE A 51 -30.65 -17.80 -17.36
C PHE A 51 -31.92 -18.28 -16.62
N PRO A 52 -32.04 -19.58 -16.30
CA PRO A 52 -33.14 -20.06 -15.48
C PRO A 52 -32.98 -19.55 -14.06
N SER A 53 -34.01 -18.83 -13.58
CA SER A 53 -34.20 -18.48 -12.18
C SER A 53 -34.52 -19.75 -11.40
N SER A 54 -33.56 -20.26 -10.62
CA SER A 54 -33.83 -21.28 -9.60
C SER A 54 -34.19 -20.57 -8.30
N THR A 55 -35.49 -20.48 -8.04
CA THR A 55 -36.06 -20.15 -6.73
C THR A 55 -35.64 -21.21 -5.71
N VAL A 56 -34.73 -20.86 -4.80
CA VAL A 56 -34.46 -21.64 -3.59
C VAL A 56 -35.54 -21.30 -2.56
N ALA A 57 -36.37 -22.28 -2.24
CA ALA A 57 -37.39 -22.19 -1.21
C ALA A 57 -36.73 -22.08 0.18
N VAL A 58 -37.10 -21.04 0.92
CA VAL A 58 -36.77 -20.87 2.33
C VAL A 58 -37.63 -21.83 3.14
N ALA A 59 -37.02 -22.86 3.71
CA ALA A 59 -37.65 -23.73 4.70
C ALA A 59 -37.57 -23.07 6.08
N THR A 60 -38.68 -22.49 6.53
CA THR A 60 -38.85 -22.00 7.90
C THR A 60 -39.07 -23.20 8.84
N ALA A 61 -38.09 -23.50 9.68
CA ALA A 61 -38.25 -24.49 10.74
C ALA A 61 -38.80 -23.82 12.01
N THR A 62 -40.04 -24.15 12.36
CA THR A 62 -40.68 -23.81 13.63
C THR A 62 -40.21 -24.78 14.72
N PRO A 63 -39.73 -24.33 15.90
CA PRO A 63 -39.49 -25.24 17.01
C PRO A 63 -40.80 -25.55 17.73
N THR A 64 -41.19 -26.83 17.68
CA THR A 64 -42.30 -27.41 18.45
C THR A 64 -41.81 -27.73 19.87
N GLY A 65 -42.43 -27.09 20.86
CA GLY A 65 -42.24 -27.41 22.28
C GLY A 65 -42.81 -28.77 22.63
N THR A 66 -42.13 -29.48 23.54
CA THR A 66 -42.70 -30.65 24.22
C THR A 66 -42.50 -30.46 25.73
N ALA A 67 -43.62 -30.43 26.45
CA ALA A 67 -43.70 -30.35 27.90
C ALA A 67 -43.51 -31.73 28.54
N THR A 68 -42.87 -31.80 29.71
CA THR A 68 -43.06 -32.89 30.69
C THR A 68 -42.89 -32.35 32.11
N ALA A 69 -43.64 -32.96 33.03
CA ALA A 69 -44.19 -32.52 34.32
C ALA A 69 -43.20 -32.28 35.50
N PRO A 70 -43.67 -31.71 36.64
CA PRO A 70 -42.86 -31.09 37.68
C PRO A 70 -42.55 -32.03 38.87
N PRO A 71 -41.73 -31.58 39.84
CA PRO A 71 -42.06 -31.86 41.22
C PRO A 71 -42.01 -30.64 42.16
N THR A 72 -43.14 -30.46 42.85
CA THR A 72 -43.33 -30.32 44.30
C THR A 72 -42.39 -29.42 45.12
N ALA A 73 -43.02 -28.50 45.88
CA ALA A 73 -42.39 -27.46 46.68
C ALA A 73 -42.03 -27.87 48.13
N SER A 74 -40.92 -27.27 48.61
CA SER A 74 -40.63 -26.70 49.95
C SER A 74 -40.49 -27.63 51.19
N PRO A 75 -39.84 -27.24 52.32
CA PRO A 75 -39.49 -25.86 52.73
C PRO A 75 -38.13 -25.62 53.47
N THR A 76 -37.82 -24.32 53.64
CA THR A 76 -37.09 -23.60 54.72
C THR A 76 -35.73 -24.09 55.24
N GLY A 77 -34.71 -23.23 55.10
CA GLY A 77 -33.44 -23.29 55.85
C GLY A 77 -32.76 -21.91 55.88
N ALA A 78 -32.38 -21.47 57.08
CA ALA A 78 -32.03 -20.10 57.45
C ALA A 78 -30.73 -19.55 56.82
N ALA A 79 -30.72 -18.24 56.57
CA ALA A 79 -29.55 -17.49 56.15
C ALA A 79 -28.51 -17.42 57.28
N THR A 80 -27.28 -17.85 56.99
CA THR A 80 -26.10 -17.53 57.80
C THR A 80 -25.15 -16.76 56.89
N ALA A 81 -24.96 -15.47 57.18
CA ALA A 81 -24.01 -14.62 56.49
C ALA A 81 -22.59 -15.06 56.84
N SER A 82 -21.79 -15.39 55.82
CA SER A 82 -20.33 -15.52 55.93
C SER A 82 -19.73 -14.23 55.35
N PRO A 83 -18.75 -13.59 56.01
CA PRO A 83 -18.14 -12.37 55.48
C PRO A 83 -17.30 -12.71 54.23
N THR A 84 -17.75 -12.20 53.09
CA THR A 84 -16.96 -12.19 51.85
C THR A 84 -15.81 -11.21 52.02
N GLU A 85 -14.58 -11.71 52.01
CA GLU A 85 -13.38 -10.86 51.92
C GLU A 85 -13.41 -10.06 50.62
N PRO A 86 -12.99 -8.78 50.62
CA PRO A 86 -12.91 -7.99 49.41
C PRO A 86 -11.90 -8.64 48.45
N PRO A 87 -12.16 -8.62 47.13
CA PRO A 87 -11.25 -9.20 46.17
C PRO A 87 -9.90 -8.48 46.27
N THR A 88 -8.86 -9.24 46.62
CA THR A 88 -7.46 -8.82 46.49
C THR A 88 -7.26 -8.38 45.04
N ALA A 89 -7.01 -7.09 44.85
CA ALA A 89 -6.60 -6.57 43.56
C ALA A 89 -5.30 -7.26 43.16
N THR A 90 -5.39 -8.26 42.28
CA THR A 90 -4.24 -8.76 41.55
C THR A 90 -3.64 -7.56 40.82
N PRO A 91 -2.36 -7.21 41.01
CA PRO A 91 -1.75 -6.18 40.20
C PRO A 91 -1.88 -6.62 38.74
N SER A 92 -2.64 -5.84 37.97
CA SER A 92 -2.63 -5.92 36.52
C SER A 92 -1.18 -5.63 36.13
N ALA A 93 -0.46 -6.67 35.74
CA ALA A 93 0.85 -6.49 35.15
C ALA A 93 0.62 -5.62 33.92
N THR A 94 1.04 -4.36 33.99
CA THR A 94 1.33 -3.59 32.78
C THR A 94 2.23 -4.50 31.95
N PRO A 95 1.83 -4.91 30.73
CA PRO A 95 2.73 -5.71 29.90
C PRO A 95 4.02 -4.92 29.79
N SER A 96 5.12 -5.51 30.25
CA SER A 96 6.43 -4.92 30.03
C SER A 96 6.55 -4.75 28.53
N ALA A 97 6.71 -3.52 28.08
CA ALA A 97 6.95 -3.19 26.69
C ALA A 97 8.23 -3.92 26.27
N VAL A 98 8.07 -5.09 25.65
CA VAL A 98 9.13 -5.70 24.86
C VAL A 98 9.25 -4.77 23.66
N SER A 99 10.24 -3.88 23.72
CA SER A 99 10.57 -3.02 22.58
C SER A 99 10.87 -3.95 21.40
N ALA A 100 10.11 -3.77 20.32
CA ALA A 100 10.19 -4.53 19.07
C ALA A 100 11.43 -4.07 18.27
N ALA A 101 12.61 -4.20 18.88
CA ALA A 101 13.85 -3.85 18.23
C ALA A 101 14.10 -4.82 17.07
N PRO A 102 14.53 -4.33 15.88
CA PRO A 102 14.82 -5.20 14.76
C PRO A 102 15.83 -6.27 15.15
N LEU A 103 15.57 -7.51 14.75
CA LEU A 103 16.59 -8.54 14.81
C LEU A 103 17.75 -8.15 13.86
N PRO A 104 19.01 -8.25 14.34
CA PRO A 104 20.15 -7.89 13.54
C PRO A 104 20.32 -8.88 12.37
N VAL A 105 20.70 -8.32 11.23
CA VAL A 105 20.99 -9.06 9.99
C VAL A 105 22.48 -8.97 9.66
N ALA A 106 22.97 -9.87 8.81
CA ALA A 106 24.36 -9.82 8.37
C ALA A 106 24.63 -8.52 7.59
N GLU A 107 25.89 -8.08 7.57
CA GLU A 107 26.25 -6.89 6.81
C GLU A 107 25.93 -7.10 5.34
N GLY A 108 25.14 -6.16 4.80
CA GLY A 108 24.71 -6.22 3.42
C GLY A 108 23.69 -7.32 3.15
N ASP A 109 22.94 -7.79 4.16
CA ASP A 109 21.65 -8.49 4.02
C ASP A 109 20.47 -7.53 4.26
N SER A 110 19.28 -7.91 3.79
CA SER A 110 18.06 -7.16 4.07
C SER A 110 17.57 -7.33 5.49
N ILE A 111 17.04 -6.26 6.09
CA ILE A 111 16.32 -6.29 7.36
C ILE A 111 15.15 -7.28 7.31
N LEU A 112 14.52 -7.46 6.14
CA LEU A 112 13.39 -8.38 5.94
C LEU A 112 13.77 -9.86 5.94
N ALA A 113 15.08 -10.18 5.89
CA ALA A 113 15.54 -11.57 6.02
C ALA A 113 15.23 -12.16 7.40
N ARG A 114 15.18 -11.31 8.43
CA ARG A 114 14.93 -11.71 9.83
C ARG A 114 13.82 -10.93 10.52
N ASN A 115 13.10 -10.08 9.79
CA ASN A 115 12.03 -9.27 10.37
C ASN A 115 10.82 -9.29 9.43
N GLN A 116 9.63 -9.30 10.02
CA GLN A 116 8.43 -8.81 9.35
C GLN A 116 8.27 -7.32 9.63
N VAL A 117 7.67 -6.62 8.69
CA VAL A 117 7.17 -5.25 8.87
C VAL A 117 5.65 -5.33 8.94
N ILE A 118 5.05 -4.63 9.90
CA ILE A 118 3.62 -4.44 9.99
C ILE A 118 3.32 -2.95 10.07
N GLY A 119 2.41 -2.48 9.23
CA GLY A 119 2.08 -1.05 9.19
C GLY A 119 0.68 -0.73 8.74
N ASP A 120 0.24 0.49 9.07
CA ASP A 120 -1.07 0.98 8.68
C ASP A 120 -0.97 1.82 7.39
N TYR A 121 -1.88 1.54 6.46
CA TYR A 121 -2.01 2.18 5.15
C TYR A 121 -2.71 3.53 5.22
N GLY A 122 -2.31 4.41 4.30
CA GLY A 122 -2.87 5.74 4.00
C GLY A 122 -3.19 6.60 5.22
N ARG A 123 -2.28 6.57 6.18
CA ARG A 123 -2.28 7.51 7.30
C ARG A 123 -1.44 8.73 6.89
N GLY A 124 -2.04 9.91 7.05
CA GLY A 124 -1.33 11.20 7.08
C GLY A 124 -1.45 11.81 8.48
N PHE A 125 -0.77 12.92 8.73
CA PHE A 125 -0.94 13.69 9.97
C PHE A 125 -1.66 14.99 9.64
N ASN A 126 -2.75 15.27 10.36
CA ASN A 126 -3.43 16.55 10.37
C ASN A 126 -3.69 17.18 8.98
N CYS A 127 -4.49 16.54 8.13
CA CYS A 127 -4.78 17.06 6.79
C CYS A 127 -6.13 17.82 6.70
N CYS A 128 -6.30 18.62 5.64
CA CYS A 128 -7.55 19.32 5.32
C CYS A 128 -8.76 18.38 5.19
N PRO A 129 -9.99 18.82 5.58
CA PRO A 129 -11.22 18.00 5.54
C PRO A 129 -11.59 17.40 4.17
N SER A 130 -11.13 18.00 3.07
CA SER A 130 -11.41 17.50 1.71
C SER A 130 -10.64 16.21 1.37
N HIS A 131 -9.45 16.02 1.92
CA HIS A 131 -8.65 14.80 1.73
C HIS A 131 -9.13 13.67 2.64
N GLU A 132 -9.67 14.00 3.82
CA GLU A 132 -10.28 13.04 4.74
C GLU A 132 -11.34 12.17 4.07
N LEU A 133 -12.24 12.78 3.29
CA LEU A 133 -13.32 12.03 2.65
C LEU A 133 -12.81 11.05 1.58
N LYS A 134 -11.74 11.41 0.85
CA LYS A 134 -11.15 10.54 -0.17
C LYS A 134 -10.40 9.38 0.47
N LEU A 135 -9.63 9.66 1.53
CA LEU A 135 -8.96 8.62 2.28
C LEU A 135 -9.94 7.66 2.97
N ARG A 136 -11.04 8.16 3.53
CA ARG A 136 -12.10 7.27 4.06
C ARG A 136 -12.58 6.26 3.00
N LYS A 137 -12.71 6.65 1.73
CA LYS A 137 -13.08 5.71 0.64
C LYS A 137 -12.02 4.66 0.32
N LEU A 138 -10.76 4.92 0.65
CA LEU A 138 -9.66 3.94 0.60
C LEU A 138 -9.59 3.07 1.86
N GLY A 139 -10.52 3.29 2.80
CA GLY A 139 -10.71 2.48 3.99
C GLY A 139 -10.09 3.02 5.26
N HIS A 140 -9.63 4.27 5.24
CA HIS A 140 -9.04 4.89 6.40
C HIS A 140 -10.09 5.25 7.45
N VAL A 141 -9.85 4.84 8.70
CA VAL A 141 -10.72 5.13 9.84
C VAL A 141 -10.46 6.50 10.49
N GLY A 142 -9.88 7.46 9.77
CA GLY A 142 -9.56 8.81 10.26
C GLY A 142 -8.06 9.01 10.50
N PHE A 143 -7.69 10.23 10.89
CA PHE A 143 -6.30 10.62 11.12
C PHE A 143 -5.89 10.44 12.58
N PHE A 144 -4.60 10.22 12.79
CA PHE A 144 -4.00 10.42 14.10
C PHE A 144 -3.72 11.92 14.28
N GLY A 145 -3.92 12.44 15.48
CA GLY A 145 -3.60 13.82 15.81
C GLY A 145 -2.10 14.10 15.67
N ASP A 146 -1.27 13.12 16.02
CA ASP A 146 0.19 13.16 15.87
C ASP A 146 0.82 11.76 15.80
N ALA A 147 2.16 11.74 15.70
CA ALA A 147 2.98 10.54 15.69
C ALA A 147 2.86 9.69 16.97
N ALA A 148 2.75 10.31 18.14
CA ALA A 148 2.70 9.60 19.40
C ALA A 148 1.37 8.85 19.54
N GLU A 149 0.26 9.47 19.17
CA GLU A 149 -1.05 8.82 19.10
C GLU A 149 -1.04 7.66 18.09
N TYR A 150 -0.33 7.79 16.97
CA TYR A 150 -0.18 6.68 16.02
C TYR A 150 0.57 5.49 16.62
N LEU A 151 1.70 5.75 17.26
CA LEU A 151 2.58 4.72 17.79
C LEU A 151 1.99 4.01 19.00
N HIS A 152 1.44 4.77 19.94
CA HIS A 152 0.96 4.26 21.22
C HIS A 152 -0.55 4.00 21.24
N GLY A 153 -1.29 4.54 20.27
CA GLY A 153 -2.74 4.43 20.22
C GLY A 153 -3.44 5.43 21.13
N ASN A 154 -4.74 5.20 21.34
CA ASN A 154 -5.60 5.98 22.22
C ASN A 154 -6.71 5.05 22.78
N ASP A 155 -7.69 5.63 23.49
CA ASP A 155 -8.81 4.85 24.08
C ASP A 155 -9.68 4.11 23.05
N GLU A 156 -9.64 4.53 21.78
CA GLU A 156 -10.44 3.97 20.69
C GLU A 156 -9.64 3.02 19.78
N ARG A 157 -8.31 3.07 19.82
CA ARG A 157 -7.45 2.42 18.81
C ARG A 157 -6.15 1.89 19.42
N GLU A 158 -5.84 0.65 19.08
CA GLU A 158 -4.53 0.06 19.33
C GLU A 158 -3.45 0.77 18.49
N GLY A 159 -2.36 1.19 19.15
CA GLY A 159 -1.19 1.75 18.49
C GLY A 159 -0.33 0.70 17.78
N ILE A 160 0.38 1.13 16.75
CA ILE A 160 1.16 0.19 15.90
C ILE A 160 2.29 -0.50 16.68
N LEU A 161 2.83 0.10 17.74
CA LEU A 161 3.87 -0.53 18.58
C LEU A 161 3.33 -1.76 19.31
N ALA A 162 2.12 -1.69 19.87
CA ALA A 162 1.50 -2.82 20.56
C ALA A 162 1.22 -3.97 19.60
N ARG A 163 0.76 -3.65 18.38
CA ARG A 163 0.52 -4.64 17.33
C ARG A 163 1.80 -5.32 16.87
N ALA A 164 2.86 -4.54 16.64
CA ALA A 164 4.18 -5.08 16.29
C ALA A 164 4.73 -5.98 17.40
N ALA A 165 4.64 -5.58 18.68
CA ALA A 165 5.10 -6.40 19.80
C ALA A 165 4.35 -7.74 19.90
N ARG A 166 3.04 -7.76 19.64
CA ARG A 166 2.28 -9.02 19.59
C ARG A 166 2.69 -9.89 18.40
N LEU A 167 2.94 -9.29 17.23
CA LEU A 167 3.44 -10.04 16.08
C LEU A 167 4.84 -10.62 16.36
N ASP A 168 5.71 -9.85 17.02
CA ASP A 168 7.04 -10.29 17.47
C ASP A 168 6.96 -11.51 18.40
N GLU A 169 6.07 -11.46 19.40
CA GLU A 169 5.82 -12.58 20.30
C GLU A 169 5.35 -13.84 19.55
N LEU A 170 4.46 -13.67 18.57
CA LEU A 170 3.94 -14.76 17.74
C LEU A 170 5.01 -15.34 16.79
N ASN A 171 5.90 -14.50 16.28
CA ASN A 171 6.98 -14.92 15.40
C ASN A 171 8.08 -15.70 16.14
N GLY A 172 8.23 -15.46 17.44
CA GLY A 172 9.26 -16.10 18.26
C GLY A 172 10.67 -15.55 17.97
N PRO A 173 11.74 -16.24 18.42
CA PRO A 173 13.08 -15.66 18.47
C PRO A 173 13.79 -15.54 17.12
N GLU A 174 13.26 -16.16 16.06
CA GLU A 174 13.93 -16.26 14.76
C GLU A 174 13.57 -15.10 13.83
N ILE A 175 12.34 -14.60 13.94
CA ILE A 175 11.78 -13.53 13.11
C ILE A 175 11.28 -12.40 14.02
N GLY A 176 11.80 -11.18 13.84
CA GLY A 176 11.33 -10.00 14.56
C GLY A 176 10.10 -9.36 13.90
N ALA A 177 9.49 -8.38 14.55
CA ALA A 177 8.46 -7.52 13.94
C ALA A 177 8.80 -6.03 14.08
N LEU A 178 8.64 -5.29 12.98
CA LEU A 178 8.91 -3.86 12.90
C LEU A 178 7.64 -3.07 12.62
N PRO A 179 7.33 -2.03 13.41
CA PRO A 179 6.21 -1.14 13.14
C PRO A 179 6.53 -0.19 11.97
N ALA A 180 5.53 0.12 11.16
CA ALA A 180 5.68 1.05 10.04
C ALA A 180 4.41 1.87 9.74
N ILE A 181 4.55 3.01 9.09
CA ILE A 181 3.44 3.77 8.48
C ILE A 181 3.60 3.78 6.97
N PHE A 182 2.49 3.60 6.26
CA PHE A 182 2.42 3.77 4.82
C PHE A 182 1.66 5.06 4.52
N VAL A 183 2.42 6.10 4.22
CA VAL A 183 1.89 7.41 3.88
C VAL A 183 1.54 7.43 2.40
N VAL A 184 0.24 7.42 2.12
CA VAL A 184 -0.30 7.52 0.75
C VAL A 184 -0.53 8.99 0.43
N TYR A 185 -0.14 9.40 -0.76
CA TYR A 185 -0.41 10.73 -1.28
C TYR A 185 -1.16 10.62 -2.61
N GLU A 186 -2.07 11.55 -2.85
CA GLU A 186 -3.18 11.41 -3.82
C GLU A 186 -2.72 11.46 -5.29
N GLY A 187 -2.57 10.30 -5.93
CA GLY A 187 -2.36 10.18 -7.38
C GLY A 187 -3.62 9.77 -8.14
N SER A 188 -4.72 9.61 -7.41
CA SER A 188 -6.05 9.28 -7.92
C SER A 188 -6.91 10.51 -8.25
N ALA A 189 -6.37 11.72 -8.10
CA ALA A 189 -7.09 12.93 -8.44
C ALA A 189 -7.35 12.98 -9.95
N LEU A 190 -8.59 13.24 -10.35
CA LEU A 190 -8.91 13.58 -11.74
C LEU A 190 -8.09 14.81 -12.14
N ARG A 191 -7.45 14.72 -13.30
CA ARG A 191 -6.67 15.82 -13.87
C ARG A 191 -7.03 16.02 -15.34
N PRO A 192 -7.07 17.27 -15.83
CA PRO A 192 -7.24 17.51 -17.25
C PRO A 192 -6.08 16.90 -18.03
N ASN A 193 -6.37 16.27 -19.16
CA ASN A 193 -5.38 15.70 -20.07
C ASN A 193 -4.68 16.84 -20.82
N LEU A 194 -3.69 17.45 -20.19
CA LEU A 194 -2.87 18.48 -20.81
C LEU A 194 -1.73 17.84 -21.60
N ALA A 195 -1.43 18.43 -22.76
CA ALA A 195 -0.31 18.01 -23.59
C ALA A 195 1.00 18.32 -22.85
N ASP A 196 1.95 17.39 -22.91
CA ASP A 196 3.31 17.53 -22.35
C ASP A 196 3.40 17.69 -20.81
N GLU A 197 2.31 17.43 -20.09
CA GLU A 197 2.33 17.36 -18.62
C GLU A 197 2.40 15.90 -18.13
N ASP A 198 3.43 15.64 -17.33
CA ASP A 198 3.42 14.55 -16.38
C ASP A 198 2.37 14.83 -15.32
N PHE A 199 1.63 13.78 -14.95
CA PHE A 199 0.83 13.79 -13.74
C PHE A 199 1.38 12.73 -12.80
N LEU A 200 2.63 12.96 -12.39
CA LEU A 200 3.20 12.36 -11.21
C LEU A 200 3.00 13.36 -10.08
N ILE A 201 2.60 12.88 -8.91
CA ILE A 201 2.45 13.74 -7.75
C ILE A 201 3.83 14.20 -7.35
N SER A 202 4.00 15.52 -7.29
CA SER A 202 5.29 16.14 -7.07
C SER A 202 5.69 16.12 -5.59
N ALA A 203 7.01 16.13 -5.31
CA ALA A 203 7.52 16.25 -3.95
C ALA A 203 6.90 17.43 -3.12
N PRO A 204 6.58 18.61 -3.72
CA PRO A 204 5.79 19.65 -3.06
C PRO A 204 4.40 19.23 -2.55
N GLU A 205 3.64 18.47 -3.32
CA GLU A 205 2.31 17.97 -2.89
C GLU A 205 2.46 16.94 -1.76
N LEU A 206 3.53 16.14 -1.80
CA LEU A 206 3.92 15.26 -0.69
C LEU A 206 4.26 16.06 0.59
N TYR A 207 4.90 17.22 0.46
CA TYR A 207 5.23 18.10 1.59
C TYR A 207 3.98 18.69 2.27
N GLU A 208 2.95 19.04 1.49
CA GLU A 208 1.67 19.47 2.05
C GLU A 208 0.97 18.35 2.82
N TYR A 209 1.06 17.11 2.33
CA TYR A 209 0.41 15.94 2.92
C TYR A 209 0.99 15.52 4.27
N ILE A 210 2.25 15.87 4.48
CA ILE A 210 3.07 15.42 5.58
C ILE A 210 3.34 16.54 6.60
N GLY A 211 3.21 17.82 6.20
CA GLY A 211 3.61 18.96 7.03
C GLY A 211 2.67 20.16 7.02
N GLY A 212 1.59 20.17 6.22
CA GLY A 212 0.86 21.42 5.99
C GLY A 212 1.76 22.53 5.41
N VAL A 213 1.25 23.76 5.37
CA VAL A 213 1.76 24.88 4.55
C VAL A 213 3.13 25.46 4.99
N ASP A 214 3.82 24.86 5.97
CA ASP A 214 5.11 25.36 6.46
C ASP A 214 6.17 24.25 6.59
N TRP A 215 7.09 24.20 5.61
CA TRP A 215 8.19 23.24 5.53
C TRP A 215 9.18 23.34 6.71
N ALA A 216 9.35 24.52 7.31
CA ALA A 216 10.22 24.69 8.48
C ALA A 216 9.59 24.10 9.75
N ALA A 217 8.28 23.80 9.72
CA ALA A 217 7.51 23.19 10.79
C ALA A 217 7.10 21.73 10.49
N THR A 218 7.69 21.07 9.48
CA THR A 218 7.28 19.73 9.03
C THR A 218 7.20 18.70 10.17
N HIS A 219 6.01 18.13 10.34
CA HIS A 219 5.65 17.16 11.38
C HIS A 219 6.16 15.72 11.15
N LEU A 220 7.14 15.48 10.26
CA LEU A 220 7.91 14.21 10.28
C LEU A 220 9.12 14.23 11.21
N GLU A 221 9.57 15.39 11.70
CA GLU A 221 10.56 15.36 12.79
C GLU A 221 10.09 14.48 13.95
N PRO A 222 8.80 14.58 14.40
CA PRO A 222 8.19 13.61 15.28
C PRO A 222 8.28 12.15 14.83
N LEU A 223 8.49 11.84 13.55
CA LEU A 223 8.61 10.47 13.03
C LEU A 223 10.06 10.01 12.77
N SER A 224 11.05 10.86 13.07
CA SER A 224 12.44 10.44 13.03
C SER A 224 12.74 9.50 14.21
N PRO A 225 13.54 8.43 14.02
CA PRO A 225 13.86 7.51 15.12
C PRO A 225 14.47 8.21 16.36
N PRO A 226 15.36 9.23 16.22
CA PRO A 226 15.87 9.98 17.37
C PRO A 226 14.79 10.71 18.17
N ALA A 227 13.70 11.15 17.52
CA ALA A 227 12.58 11.81 18.20
C ALA A 227 11.62 10.83 18.88
N LEU A 228 11.51 9.62 18.34
CA LEU A 228 10.58 8.58 18.80
C LEU A 228 11.16 7.65 19.87
N ALA A 229 12.48 7.55 19.97
CA ALA A 229 13.19 6.58 20.82
C ALA A 229 12.84 5.10 20.57
N GLU A 230 12.06 4.79 19.53
CA GLU A 230 11.65 3.44 19.13
C GLU A 230 11.90 3.24 17.63
N PRO A 231 12.33 2.04 17.19
CA PRO A 231 12.57 1.75 15.79
C PRO A 231 11.26 1.66 15.01
N PHE A 232 11.15 2.44 13.96
CA PHE A 232 9.91 2.62 13.20
C PHE A 232 10.21 2.96 11.74
N LEU A 233 9.49 2.38 10.78
CA LEU A 233 9.72 2.62 9.35
C LEU A 233 8.64 3.52 8.72
N ILE A 234 9.03 4.33 7.74
CA ILE A 234 8.12 5.17 6.95
C ILE A 234 8.18 4.70 5.51
N PHE A 235 7.04 4.34 4.94
CA PHE A 235 6.90 4.06 3.51
C PHE A 235 6.10 5.19 2.86
N LEU A 236 6.65 5.77 1.80
CA LEU A 236 5.91 6.68 0.93
C LEU A 236 5.33 5.89 -0.23
N ASP A 237 4.02 5.90 -0.34
CA ASP A 237 3.30 5.14 -1.35
C ASP A 237 2.87 6.03 -2.52
N HIS A 238 3.59 5.91 -3.64
CA HIS A 238 3.36 6.72 -4.84
C HIS A 238 2.31 6.08 -5.75
N GLN A 239 1.14 6.70 -5.86
CA GLN A 239 0.13 6.36 -6.86
C GLN A 239 0.55 6.93 -8.24
N LEU A 240 1.09 6.07 -9.11
CA LEU A 240 1.97 6.43 -10.22
C LEU A 240 1.44 7.36 -11.33
N GLY A 241 0.14 7.69 -11.37
CA GLY A 241 -0.41 8.63 -12.36
C GLY A 241 0.17 8.52 -13.78
N TYR A 242 0.49 9.63 -14.45
CA TYR A 242 1.17 9.62 -15.76
C TYR A 242 2.64 10.07 -15.66
N GLY A 243 3.57 9.12 -15.81
CA GLY A 243 5.02 9.36 -15.82
C GLY A 243 5.73 8.92 -17.11
N GLY A 244 5.00 8.86 -18.23
CA GLY A 244 5.52 8.44 -19.53
C GLY A 244 6.00 6.98 -19.58
N GLU A 245 7.18 6.77 -20.20
CA GLU A 245 7.77 5.44 -20.39
C GLU A 245 8.33 4.84 -19.09
N TYR A 246 8.84 5.68 -18.18
CA TYR A 246 9.54 5.27 -16.95
C TYR A 246 8.90 5.86 -15.69
N PRO A 247 7.61 5.59 -15.41
CA PRO A 247 6.89 6.21 -14.30
C PRO A 247 7.49 5.87 -12.92
N VAL A 248 8.01 4.65 -12.71
CA VAL A 248 8.62 4.27 -11.44
C VAL A 248 9.90 5.05 -11.24
N THR A 249 10.78 5.10 -12.26
CA THR A 249 12.01 5.89 -12.17
C THR A 249 11.72 7.35 -11.85
N ARG A 250 10.77 7.99 -12.53
CA ARG A 250 10.43 9.40 -12.29
C ARG A 250 9.85 9.63 -10.89
N ALA A 251 8.93 8.77 -10.44
CA ALA A 251 8.41 8.82 -9.07
C ALA A 251 9.53 8.73 -8.02
N ILE A 252 10.50 7.83 -8.23
CA ILE A 252 11.66 7.69 -7.35
C ILE A 252 12.57 8.94 -7.42
N GLU A 253 12.87 9.49 -8.60
CA GLU A 253 13.68 10.70 -8.77
C GLU A 253 13.17 11.86 -7.88
N GLU A 254 11.85 12.01 -7.79
CA GLU A 254 11.23 13.06 -6.98
C GLU A 254 11.31 12.79 -5.47
N MET A 255 11.23 11.54 -5.04
CA MET A 255 11.26 11.16 -3.63
C MET A 255 12.66 11.02 -3.03
N LEU A 256 13.70 10.77 -3.85
CA LEU A 256 15.07 10.52 -3.37
C LEU A 256 15.64 11.58 -2.42
N PRO A 257 15.42 12.90 -2.64
CA PRO A 257 15.92 13.93 -1.72
C PRO A 257 15.53 13.74 -0.26
N LEU A 258 14.40 13.07 0.01
CA LEU A 258 13.88 12.83 1.35
C LEU A 258 14.73 11.86 2.16
N LEU A 259 15.46 10.97 1.49
CA LEU A 259 16.36 10.02 2.15
C LEU A 259 17.50 10.71 2.90
N ARG A 260 17.80 11.98 2.59
CA ARG A 260 18.81 12.77 3.32
C ARG A 260 18.29 13.32 4.64
N ARG A 261 16.98 13.27 4.88
CA ARG A 261 16.32 13.80 6.08
C ARG A 261 15.75 12.69 6.96
N TYR A 262 15.28 11.60 6.36
CA TYR A 262 14.58 10.53 7.08
C TYR A 262 15.32 9.20 6.92
N PRO A 263 16.04 8.74 7.96
CA PRO A 263 16.87 7.54 7.87
C PRO A 263 16.08 6.23 7.78
N ASN A 264 14.84 6.26 8.24
CA ASN A 264 13.87 5.18 8.27
C ASN A 264 12.87 5.22 7.09
N LEU A 265 13.15 6.04 6.07
CA LEU A 265 12.28 6.22 4.91
C LEU A 265 12.54 5.21 3.80
N HIS A 266 11.44 4.75 3.22
CA HIS A 266 11.34 3.74 2.17
C HIS A 266 10.24 4.11 1.17
N PHE A 267 10.18 3.38 0.06
CA PHE A 267 9.28 3.72 -1.04
C PHE A 267 8.39 2.54 -1.41
N PHE A 268 7.15 2.84 -1.74
CA PHE A 268 6.22 1.98 -2.46
C PHE A 268 5.75 2.72 -3.70
N VAL A 269 5.42 1.98 -4.74
CA VAL A 269 4.72 2.51 -5.92
C VAL A 269 3.53 1.65 -6.23
N ASP A 270 2.47 2.30 -6.70
CA ASP A 270 1.20 1.66 -7.02
C ASP A 270 0.90 1.76 -8.54
N PRO A 271 1.18 0.69 -9.29
CA PRO A 271 0.84 0.59 -10.70
C PRO A 271 -0.66 0.62 -10.99
N GLU A 272 -1.55 0.39 -10.00
CA GLU A 272 -3.00 0.46 -10.21
C GLU A 272 -3.34 1.80 -10.85
N PHE A 273 -2.75 2.87 -10.29
CA PHE A 273 -3.02 4.25 -10.66
C PHE A 273 -2.24 4.73 -11.89
N ARG A 274 -1.37 3.90 -12.48
CA ARG A 274 -0.62 4.31 -13.67
C ARG A 274 -1.58 4.55 -14.85
N VAL A 275 -1.60 5.78 -15.34
CA VAL A 275 -2.09 6.15 -16.65
C VAL A 275 -1.01 5.80 -17.69
N THR A 276 -1.32 4.90 -18.61
CA THR A 276 -0.37 4.51 -19.67
C THR A 276 -0.39 5.52 -20.81
N THR A 277 0.65 5.51 -21.65
CA THR A 277 0.70 6.35 -22.87
C THR A 277 -0.48 6.07 -23.79
N GLU A 278 -0.86 4.80 -23.94
CA GLU A 278 -2.02 4.40 -24.76
C GLU A 278 -3.32 4.94 -24.16
N HIS A 279 -3.48 4.87 -22.83
CA HIS A 279 -4.67 5.40 -22.18
C HIS A 279 -4.74 6.92 -22.29
N LYS A 280 -3.64 7.64 -22.03
CA LYS A 280 -3.57 9.10 -22.20
C LYS A 280 -3.92 9.52 -23.64
N ALA A 281 -3.40 8.80 -24.64
CA ALA A 281 -3.69 9.06 -26.05
C ALA A 281 -5.15 8.76 -26.45
N SER A 282 -5.85 7.90 -25.69
CA SER A 282 -7.26 7.57 -25.94
C SER A 282 -8.25 8.63 -25.45
N ILE A 283 -7.79 9.58 -24.62
CA ILE A 283 -8.60 10.65 -24.04
C ILE A 283 -8.26 11.97 -24.74
N ALA A 284 -9.27 12.75 -25.14
CA ALA A 284 -9.02 14.00 -25.84
C ALA A 284 -8.32 15.03 -24.93
N ALA A 285 -7.51 15.92 -25.52
CA ALA A 285 -6.85 16.98 -24.77
C ALA A 285 -7.89 17.86 -24.03
N GLY A 286 -7.60 18.16 -22.76
CA GLY A 286 -8.48 18.91 -21.86
C GLY A 286 -9.60 18.08 -21.20
N GLN A 287 -9.82 16.82 -21.58
CA GLN A 287 -10.72 15.92 -20.85
C GLN A 287 -10.05 15.29 -19.63
N GLU A 288 -10.82 14.88 -18.63
CA GLU A 288 -10.27 14.30 -17.39
C GLU A 288 -9.65 12.91 -17.63
N LEU A 289 -8.44 12.71 -17.10
CA LEU A 289 -7.81 11.41 -16.91
C LEU A 289 -8.22 10.84 -15.56
N ALA A 290 -8.58 9.56 -15.54
CA ALA A 290 -8.91 8.82 -14.33
C ALA A 290 -7.83 7.76 -14.04
N PRO A 291 -6.84 8.08 -13.19
CA PRO A 291 -5.90 7.09 -12.65
C PRO A 291 -6.65 5.88 -12.08
N GLY A 292 -6.15 4.66 -12.30
CA GLY A 292 -6.83 3.44 -11.88
C GLY A 292 -7.80 2.87 -12.91
N VAL A 293 -8.15 3.63 -13.96
CA VAL A 293 -9.17 3.23 -14.95
C VAL A 293 -8.70 3.48 -16.39
N PRO A 294 -8.16 2.46 -17.09
CA PRO A 294 -7.96 1.09 -16.63
C PRO A 294 -6.81 0.98 -15.63
N VAL A 295 -6.82 -0.11 -14.86
CA VAL A 295 -5.69 -0.50 -14.00
C VAL A 295 -4.40 -0.54 -14.82
N GLY A 296 -3.41 0.20 -14.36
CA GLY A 296 -2.10 0.30 -15.00
C GLY A 296 -1.20 -0.93 -14.78
N TYR A 297 0.03 -0.82 -15.26
CA TYR A 297 1.08 -1.81 -15.09
C TYR A 297 2.43 -1.12 -15.12
N VAL A 298 3.50 -1.73 -14.63
CA VAL A 298 4.88 -1.27 -14.78
C VAL A 298 5.72 -2.36 -15.41
N GLU A 299 6.90 -2.00 -15.90
CA GLU A 299 7.81 -2.96 -16.54
C GLU A 299 9.04 -3.20 -15.66
N ALA A 300 9.56 -4.43 -15.67
CA ALA A 300 10.77 -4.79 -14.93
C ALA A 300 11.96 -3.89 -15.26
N ARG A 301 12.10 -3.44 -16.52
CA ARG A 301 13.18 -2.52 -16.92
C ARG A 301 13.14 -1.18 -16.18
N ASP A 302 11.94 -0.67 -15.87
CA ASP A 302 11.76 0.58 -15.14
C ASP A 302 12.03 0.38 -13.65
N ILE A 303 11.54 -0.72 -13.08
CA ILE A 303 11.85 -1.13 -11.70
C ILE A 303 13.37 -1.26 -11.52
N ASN A 304 14.07 -1.95 -12.43
CA ASN A 304 15.53 -2.12 -12.35
C ASN A 304 16.27 -0.78 -12.46
N ARG A 305 15.76 0.16 -13.28
CA ARG A 305 16.32 1.50 -13.39
C ARG A 305 16.14 2.28 -12.09
N ALA A 306 14.95 2.24 -11.51
CA ALA A 306 14.65 2.85 -10.22
C ALA A 306 15.53 2.28 -9.09
N GLN A 307 15.73 0.96 -9.04
CA GLN A 307 16.64 0.34 -8.07
C GLN A 307 18.08 0.88 -8.20
N ARG A 308 18.62 0.94 -9.42
CA ARG A 308 19.98 1.46 -9.64
C ARG A 308 20.09 2.93 -9.24
N LEU A 309 19.07 3.73 -9.55
CA LEU A 309 19.01 5.13 -9.17
C LEU A 309 19.02 5.31 -7.64
N ILE A 310 18.25 4.51 -6.90
CA ILE A 310 18.26 4.51 -5.43
C ILE A 310 19.66 4.18 -4.90
N ARG A 311 20.26 3.08 -5.37
CA ARG A 311 21.60 2.65 -4.95
C ARG A 311 22.64 3.75 -5.23
N GLU A 312 22.63 4.33 -6.42
CA GLU A 312 23.54 5.40 -6.82
C GLU A 312 23.36 6.64 -5.95
N TYR A 313 22.13 7.01 -5.63
CA TYR A 313 21.83 8.15 -4.77
C TYR A 313 22.33 7.93 -3.33
N VAL A 314 22.06 6.74 -2.76
CA VAL A 314 22.51 6.35 -1.42
C VAL A 314 24.04 6.36 -1.32
N ALA A 315 24.72 5.82 -2.34
CA ALA A 315 26.19 5.80 -2.39
C ALA A 315 26.78 7.20 -2.57
N ALA A 316 26.23 8.02 -3.47
CA ALA A 316 26.74 9.37 -3.74
C ALA A 316 26.62 10.33 -2.56
N HIS A 317 25.75 10.03 -1.59
CA HIS A 317 25.51 10.84 -0.41
C HIS A 317 25.89 10.15 0.91
N ASP A 318 26.59 9.01 0.85
CA ASP A 318 27.03 8.22 2.01
C ASP A 318 25.89 7.89 3.01
N LEU A 319 24.69 7.62 2.49
CA LEU A 319 23.49 7.52 3.34
C LEU A 319 23.43 6.21 4.10
N GLY A 320 23.90 5.08 3.57
CA GLY A 320 23.74 3.77 4.22
C GLY A 320 24.26 3.73 5.67
N PRO A 321 25.55 4.08 5.92
CA PRO A 321 26.08 4.14 7.28
C PRO A 321 25.43 5.22 8.16
N TRP A 322 25.02 6.35 7.59
CA TRP A 322 24.31 7.40 8.34
C TRP A 322 22.92 6.93 8.79
N ARG A 323 22.14 6.34 7.87
CA ARG A 323 20.80 5.82 8.16
C ARG A 323 20.81 4.82 9.31
N LEU A 324 21.76 3.88 9.32
CA LEU A 324 21.93 2.95 10.44
C LEU A 324 22.21 3.65 11.77
N ARG A 325 23.11 4.65 11.79
CA ARG A 325 23.45 5.37 13.02
C ARG A 325 22.26 6.16 13.58
N GLU A 326 21.39 6.66 12.71
CA GLU A 326 20.20 7.41 13.08
C GLU A 326 18.97 6.51 13.33
N GLY A 327 19.15 5.19 13.50
CA GLY A 327 18.07 4.25 13.85
C GLY A 327 17.18 3.81 12.69
N GLY A 328 17.62 4.03 11.44
CA GLY A 328 17.01 3.48 10.23
C GLY A 328 17.73 2.24 9.69
N THR A 329 17.64 2.02 8.39
CA THR A 329 18.24 0.86 7.69
C THR A 329 19.34 1.30 6.72
N ALA A 330 20.37 0.48 6.51
CA ALA A 330 21.39 0.76 5.48
C ALA A 330 20.81 0.72 4.06
N GLU A 331 19.90 -0.22 3.83
CA GLU A 331 19.20 -0.41 2.56
C GLU A 331 17.99 0.50 2.41
N VAL A 332 17.51 0.62 1.18
CA VAL A 332 16.20 1.19 0.88
C VAL A 332 15.29 0.08 0.37
N ILE A 333 14.17 -0.14 1.05
CA ILE A 333 13.09 -0.98 0.58
C ILE A 333 12.28 -0.23 -0.49
N LEU A 334 12.07 -0.87 -1.65
CA LEU A 334 11.20 -0.46 -2.74
C LEU A 334 10.09 -1.50 -2.94
N GLY A 335 8.88 -1.15 -2.54
CA GLY A 335 7.67 -1.96 -2.72
C GLY A 335 6.96 -1.68 -4.04
N ILE A 336 6.39 -2.70 -4.66
CA ILE A 336 5.55 -2.59 -5.86
C ILE A 336 4.21 -3.28 -5.57
N HIS A 337 3.11 -2.54 -5.63
CA HIS A 337 1.77 -3.11 -5.51
C HIS A 337 1.39 -3.96 -6.71
N GLN A 338 0.66 -5.04 -6.46
CA GLN A 338 0.02 -5.85 -7.48
C GLN A 338 -1.19 -6.60 -6.92
N PHE A 339 -2.24 -6.72 -7.73
CA PHE A 339 -3.33 -7.66 -7.47
C PHE A 339 -3.76 -8.46 -8.70
N ARG A 340 -3.13 -8.18 -9.86
CA ARG A 340 -3.27 -8.97 -11.10
C ARG A 340 -1.93 -9.54 -11.51
N ASP A 341 -1.89 -10.86 -11.67
CA ASP A 341 -0.69 -11.63 -12.05
C ASP A 341 -1.12 -12.83 -12.91
N LEU A 342 -0.37 -13.14 -13.98
CA LEU A 342 -0.70 -14.23 -14.90
C LEU A 342 -0.69 -15.63 -14.26
N ASN A 343 -0.10 -15.77 -13.08
CA ASN A 343 -0.10 -17.03 -12.32
C ASN A 343 -1.39 -17.20 -11.51
N ILE A 344 -2.11 -16.11 -11.22
CA ILE A 344 -3.38 -16.17 -10.52
C ILE A 344 -4.40 -16.89 -11.40
N GLY A 345 -4.91 -18.03 -10.92
CA GLY A 345 -5.90 -18.85 -11.60
C GLY A 345 -5.41 -19.46 -12.91
N LYS A 346 -4.10 -19.55 -13.14
CA LYS A 346 -3.50 -20.04 -14.39
C LYS A 346 -4.14 -21.36 -14.85
N GLY A 347 -4.59 -21.39 -16.10
CA GLY A 347 -5.28 -22.55 -16.69
C GLY A 347 -6.77 -22.67 -16.35
N THR A 348 -7.36 -21.68 -15.66
CA THR A 348 -8.79 -21.63 -15.34
C THR A 348 -9.50 -20.47 -16.08
N PRO A 349 -10.84 -20.48 -16.19
CA PRO A 349 -11.60 -19.34 -16.74
C PRO A 349 -11.48 -18.04 -15.92
N TYR A 350 -11.02 -18.15 -14.67
CA TYR A 350 -10.83 -17.02 -13.76
C TYR A 350 -9.37 -16.55 -13.70
N ALA A 351 -8.53 -17.03 -14.63
CA ALA A 351 -7.15 -16.57 -14.76
C ALA A 351 -7.13 -15.08 -15.07
N ASP A 352 -6.25 -14.34 -14.39
CA ASP A 352 -6.03 -12.97 -14.77
C ASP A 352 -5.40 -12.91 -16.17
N GLN A 353 -5.90 -12.00 -16.99
CA GLN A 353 -5.50 -11.89 -18.40
C GLN A 353 -4.37 -10.87 -18.61
N LYS A 354 -3.98 -10.15 -17.55
CA LYS A 354 -2.97 -9.09 -17.56
C LYS A 354 -2.20 -9.13 -16.24
N THR A 355 -0.94 -8.73 -16.28
CA THR A 355 -0.11 -8.50 -15.09
C THR A 355 0.06 -7.02 -14.84
N MET A 356 0.15 -6.63 -13.56
CA MET A 356 0.56 -5.28 -13.18
C MET A 356 2.08 -5.08 -13.23
N ILE A 357 2.85 -6.16 -13.30
CA ILE A 357 4.31 -6.10 -13.44
C ILE A 357 4.72 -6.97 -14.63
N VAL A 358 5.11 -6.32 -15.71
CA VAL A 358 5.46 -6.94 -16.99
C VAL A 358 6.93 -7.35 -17.00
N GLY A 359 7.21 -8.58 -17.44
CA GLY A 359 8.57 -9.13 -17.50
C GLY A 359 9.17 -9.36 -16.11
N LYS A 360 8.35 -9.68 -15.11
CA LYS A 360 8.73 -9.69 -13.69
C LYS A 360 9.84 -10.70 -13.36
N GLU A 361 10.05 -11.71 -14.20
CA GLU A 361 11.21 -12.62 -14.16
C GLU A 361 12.57 -11.94 -14.46
N GLN A 362 12.55 -10.74 -15.04
CA GLN A 362 13.72 -9.95 -15.41
C GLN A 362 14.11 -8.92 -14.34
N ILE A 363 13.41 -8.90 -13.19
CA ILE A 363 13.76 -7.99 -12.10
C ILE A 363 15.10 -8.40 -11.51
N GLU A 364 16.02 -7.44 -11.49
CA GLU A 364 17.39 -7.60 -11.00
C GLU A 364 17.43 -7.50 -9.48
N GLN A 365 18.44 -8.13 -8.87
CA GLN A 365 18.82 -7.87 -7.48
C GLN A 365 19.87 -6.78 -7.46
N VAL A 366 19.57 -5.64 -6.82
CA VAL A 366 20.49 -4.50 -6.73
C VAL A 366 20.95 -4.34 -5.27
N PRO A 367 22.25 -4.55 -4.97
CA PRO A 367 22.75 -4.42 -3.60
C PRO A 367 22.41 -3.06 -2.98
N GLY A 368 21.96 -3.08 -1.72
CA GLY A 368 21.50 -1.89 -0.99
C GLY A 368 20.06 -1.47 -1.30
N VAL A 369 19.35 -2.20 -2.17
CA VAL A 369 17.92 -2.03 -2.43
C VAL A 369 17.23 -3.37 -2.25
N THR A 370 16.21 -3.37 -1.39
CA THR A 370 15.37 -4.55 -1.17
C THR A 370 14.05 -4.36 -1.89
N ILE A 371 13.64 -5.33 -2.70
CA ILE A 371 12.34 -5.29 -3.38
C ILE A 371 11.27 -5.94 -2.50
N VAL A 372 10.10 -5.34 -2.47
CA VAL A 372 8.89 -5.98 -1.92
C VAL A 372 7.84 -6.06 -3.02
N PHE A 373 7.25 -7.23 -3.23
CA PHE A 373 6.07 -7.35 -4.08
C PHE A 373 4.87 -7.51 -3.18
N ASP A 374 3.99 -6.50 -3.14
CA ASP A 374 2.84 -6.51 -2.27
C ASP A 374 1.59 -7.01 -2.99
N TYR A 375 0.94 -8.01 -2.42
CA TYR A 375 -0.34 -8.47 -2.89
C TYR A 375 -1.47 -7.57 -2.35
N ASP A 376 -1.89 -6.61 -3.16
CA ASP A 376 -2.89 -5.57 -2.89
C ASP A 376 -4.33 -6.03 -3.25
N GLY A 377 -4.57 -7.34 -3.24
CA GLY A 377 -5.87 -7.92 -3.64
C GLY A 377 -6.88 -7.95 -2.50
N VAL A 378 -8.11 -7.49 -2.76
CA VAL A 378 -9.25 -7.64 -1.84
C VAL A 378 -9.96 -8.98 -2.08
N HIS A 379 -10.36 -9.65 -0.99
CA HIS A 379 -11.11 -10.92 -1.06
C HIS A 379 -12.39 -10.88 -0.21
N PRO A 380 -13.50 -10.35 -0.75
CA PRO A 380 -14.80 -10.49 -0.11
C PRO A 380 -15.28 -11.95 -0.17
N ALA A 381 -16.31 -12.34 0.60
CA ALA A 381 -16.79 -13.74 0.64
C ALA A 381 -17.20 -14.28 -0.73
N SER A 382 -17.63 -13.42 -1.66
CA SER A 382 -17.90 -13.80 -3.04
C SER A 382 -16.67 -14.38 -3.78
N TYR A 383 -15.46 -14.13 -3.26
CA TYR A 383 -14.19 -14.65 -3.74
C TYR A 383 -13.55 -15.69 -2.80
N GLY A 384 -14.31 -16.22 -1.82
CA GLY A 384 -13.87 -17.32 -0.95
C GLY A 384 -13.17 -16.92 0.35
N GLY A 385 -13.28 -15.67 0.79
CA GLY A 385 -12.74 -15.21 2.08
C GLY A 385 -11.21 -15.35 2.19
N PRO A 386 -10.65 -15.54 3.40
CA PRO A 386 -9.20 -15.61 3.63
C PRO A 386 -8.54 -16.77 2.88
N ALA A 387 -9.28 -17.85 2.64
CA ALA A 387 -8.81 -18.95 1.80
C ALA A 387 -8.55 -18.51 0.35
N GLY A 388 -9.47 -17.73 -0.23
CA GLY A 388 -9.30 -17.14 -1.55
C GLY A 388 -8.10 -16.19 -1.62
N LYS A 389 -7.95 -15.33 -0.60
CA LYS A 389 -6.84 -14.38 -0.51
C LYS A 389 -5.50 -15.09 -0.41
N TYR A 390 -5.40 -16.07 0.49
CA TYR A 390 -4.21 -16.88 0.70
C TYR A 390 -3.80 -17.56 -0.61
N SER A 391 -4.74 -18.22 -1.29
CA SER A 391 -4.47 -18.94 -2.53
C SER A 391 -3.93 -18.02 -3.63
N ARG A 392 -4.54 -16.84 -3.80
CA ARG A 392 -4.07 -15.87 -4.80
C ARG A 392 -2.74 -15.24 -4.42
N TYR A 393 -2.53 -14.91 -3.15
CA TYR A 393 -1.25 -14.44 -2.65
C TYR A 393 -0.14 -15.45 -2.97
N GLN A 394 -0.33 -16.75 -2.67
CA GLN A 394 0.68 -17.77 -2.94
C GLN A 394 0.96 -17.90 -4.45
N GLN A 395 -0.06 -17.77 -5.30
CA GLN A 395 0.10 -17.77 -6.76
C GLN A 395 0.84 -16.52 -7.27
N ALA A 396 0.54 -15.34 -6.72
CA ALA A 396 1.17 -14.07 -7.08
C ALA A 396 2.61 -13.94 -6.57
N MET A 397 2.99 -14.77 -5.61
CA MET A 397 4.32 -14.84 -5.00
C MET A 397 5.05 -16.14 -5.35
N ASP A 398 4.64 -16.84 -6.41
CA ASP A 398 5.27 -18.09 -6.83
C ASP A 398 6.76 -17.87 -7.19
N PRO A 399 7.73 -18.50 -6.48
CA PRO A 399 9.15 -18.40 -6.80
C PRO A 399 9.51 -18.89 -8.21
N ALA A 400 8.69 -19.74 -8.83
CA ALA A 400 8.90 -20.16 -10.22
C ALA A 400 8.66 -19.00 -11.22
N ALA A 401 7.77 -18.07 -10.87
CA ALA A 401 7.59 -16.81 -11.60
C ALA A 401 8.57 -15.72 -11.14
N TYR A 402 9.05 -15.83 -9.90
CA TYR A 402 9.99 -14.91 -9.25
C TYR A 402 11.26 -15.59 -8.80
N PRO A 403 12.18 -15.95 -9.72
CA PRO A 403 13.40 -16.66 -9.36
C PRO A 403 14.31 -15.88 -8.39
N GLY A 404 14.10 -14.57 -8.24
CA GLY A 404 14.81 -13.72 -7.27
C GLY A 404 14.17 -13.59 -5.89
N LEU A 405 12.97 -14.14 -5.66
CA LEU A 405 12.23 -14.05 -4.40
C LEU A 405 12.90 -14.88 -3.28
N GLY A 406 12.89 -14.37 -2.05
CA GLY A 406 13.46 -15.03 -0.86
C GLY A 406 14.93 -14.72 -0.57
N ARG A 407 15.61 -13.93 -1.42
CA ARG A 407 16.99 -13.46 -1.18
C ARG A 407 17.07 -11.94 -1.01
N TRP A 408 16.58 -11.21 -2.01
CA TRP A 408 16.58 -9.74 -2.08
C TRP A 408 15.26 -9.14 -2.55
N ALA A 409 14.29 -10.02 -2.80
CA ALA A 409 12.91 -9.66 -3.04
C ALA A 409 12.05 -10.45 -2.04
N PHE A 410 11.14 -9.78 -1.36
CA PHE A 410 10.31 -10.39 -0.34
C PHE A 410 8.82 -10.19 -0.65
N PRO A 411 7.97 -11.16 -0.28
CA PRO A 411 6.54 -11.01 -0.49
C PRO A 411 5.94 -10.07 0.56
N GLY A 412 4.99 -9.24 0.14
CA GLY A 412 4.14 -8.42 0.99
C GLY A 412 2.68 -8.81 0.82
N ILE A 413 1.86 -8.49 1.82
CA ILE A 413 0.41 -8.60 1.72
C ILE A 413 -0.28 -7.38 2.31
N LYS A 414 -1.28 -6.87 1.60
CA LYS A 414 -2.22 -5.89 2.12
C LYS A 414 -3.47 -6.58 2.64
N VAL A 415 -3.95 -6.19 3.80
CA VAL A 415 -5.13 -6.72 4.49
C VAL A 415 -6.13 -5.59 4.65
N PHE A 416 -7.38 -5.86 4.28
CA PHE A 416 -8.45 -4.88 4.24
C PHE A 416 -9.50 -5.18 5.32
N PRO A 417 -9.25 -4.89 6.60
CA PRO A 417 -10.19 -5.21 7.66
C PRO A 417 -11.53 -4.46 7.47
N PRO A 418 -12.66 -5.05 7.91
CA PRO A 418 -13.94 -4.38 7.85
C PRO A 418 -13.93 -3.06 8.62
N ASN A 419 -14.35 -1.99 7.97
CA ASN A 419 -14.50 -0.67 8.59
C ASN A 419 -15.72 0.07 8.01
N PRO A 420 -16.22 1.14 8.66
CA PRO A 420 -17.47 1.79 8.26
C PRO A 420 -17.38 2.57 6.95
N PHE A 421 -16.19 2.74 6.38
CA PHE A 421 -15.96 3.51 5.16
C PHE A 421 -15.67 2.64 3.94
N LEU A 422 -15.21 1.40 4.12
CA LEU A 422 -15.06 0.43 3.02
C LEU A 422 -16.39 -0.29 2.73
N PRO A 423 -16.88 -0.22 1.47
CA PRO A 423 -17.98 -1.06 1.05
C PRO A 423 -17.57 -2.54 1.09
N ALA A 424 -18.57 -3.43 1.17
CA ALA A 424 -18.34 -4.86 1.42
C ALA A 424 -17.52 -5.56 0.32
N ASP A 425 -17.48 -5.02 -0.88
CA ASP A 425 -16.71 -5.50 -2.05
C ASP A 425 -15.27 -4.98 -2.09
N ARG A 426 -14.90 -4.05 -1.19
CA ARG A 426 -13.56 -3.44 -1.08
C ARG A 426 -12.88 -3.78 0.26
N ARG A 427 -13.38 -4.79 0.97
CA ARG A 427 -12.79 -5.29 2.23
C ARG A 427 -12.73 -6.81 2.28
N ASP A 428 -11.80 -7.32 3.07
CA ASP A 428 -11.73 -8.73 3.43
C ASP A 428 -12.81 -8.99 4.48
N LEU A 429 -13.75 -9.90 4.21
CA LEU A 429 -14.83 -10.17 5.18
C LEU A 429 -14.34 -10.91 6.43
N GLU A 430 -13.27 -11.69 6.27
CA GLU A 430 -12.53 -12.33 7.36
C GLU A 430 -11.04 -12.03 7.08
N PRO A 431 -10.53 -10.86 7.51
CA PRO A 431 -9.13 -10.53 7.35
C PRO A 431 -8.26 -11.51 8.14
N PHE A 432 -7.03 -11.76 7.68
CA PHE A 432 -6.11 -12.61 8.42
C PHE A 432 -5.86 -12.08 9.82
N SER A 433 -5.91 -12.97 10.80
CA SER A 433 -5.43 -12.72 12.16
C SER A 433 -3.90 -12.65 12.20
N LEU A 434 -3.34 -12.05 13.26
CA LEU A 434 -1.88 -12.04 13.45
C LEU A 434 -1.33 -13.45 13.65
N GLU A 435 -2.09 -14.36 14.28
CA GLU A 435 -1.67 -15.76 14.39
C GLU A 435 -1.58 -16.45 13.03
N GLU A 436 -2.45 -16.09 12.09
CA GLU A 436 -2.36 -16.60 10.73
C GLU A 436 -1.15 -15.98 10.02
N LEU A 437 -1.00 -14.65 10.03
CA LEU A 437 0.10 -13.93 9.36
C LEU A 437 1.51 -14.29 9.86
N SER A 438 1.63 -14.74 11.12
CA SER A 438 2.86 -15.27 11.71
C SER A 438 3.08 -16.77 11.43
N GLY A 439 2.13 -17.44 10.77
CA GLY A 439 2.18 -18.88 10.51
C GLY A 439 1.85 -19.77 11.72
N GLN A 440 1.53 -19.19 12.88
CA GLN A 440 1.17 -19.93 14.11
C GLN A 440 -0.21 -20.58 14.03
N ARG A 441 -1.10 -20.07 13.17
CA ARG A 441 -2.42 -20.63 12.89
C ARG A 441 -2.54 -20.95 11.40
N PRO A 442 -2.97 -22.17 11.04
CA PRO A 442 -3.22 -22.50 9.64
C PRO A 442 -4.50 -21.81 9.14
N ILE A 443 -4.48 -21.45 7.85
CA ILE A 443 -5.66 -21.11 7.06
C ILE A 443 -6.47 -22.39 6.82
N PRO A 444 -7.74 -22.45 7.29
CA PRO A 444 -8.56 -23.66 7.18
C PRO A 444 -8.61 -24.23 5.76
N GLY A 445 -8.24 -25.50 5.63
CA GLY A 445 -8.31 -26.25 4.37
C GLY A 445 -7.20 -25.95 3.35
N LEU A 446 -6.24 -25.07 3.66
CA LEU A 446 -5.16 -24.71 2.73
C LEU A 446 -3.76 -24.99 3.28
N GLY A 447 -3.47 -24.56 4.51
CA GLY A 447 -2.13 -24.67 5.09
C GLY A 447 -1.78 -23.44 5.91
N GLN A 448 -0.50 -23.21 6.19
CA GLN A 448 -0.03 -22.07 6.96
C GLN A 448 1.03 -21.30 6.19
N PHE A 449 1.20 -20.03 6.53
CA PHE A 449 2.35 -19.24 6.06
C PHE A 449 3.65 -19.82 6.63
N ASP A 450 4.69 -19.86 5.80
CA ASP A 450 5.98 -20.46 6.13
C ASP A 450 7.12 -19.51 5.76
N PHE A 451 7.95 -19.18 6.75
CA PHE A 451 9.10 -18.29 6.57
C PHE A 451 10.32 -18.98 5.96
N THR A 452 10.37 -20.31 6.02
CA THR A 452 11.46 -21.11 5.45
C THR A 452 11.28 -21.32 3.94
N GLY A 453 10.03 -21.29 3.47
CA GLY A 453 9.65 -21.62 2.10
C GLY A 453 9.74 -23.12 1.79
N GLU A 454 10.11 -23.98 2.75
CA GLU A 454 10.28 -25.42 2.53
C GLU A 454 8.95 -26.12 2.21
N SER A 455 7.84 -25.61 2.76
CA SER A 455 6.50 -26.12 2.48
C SER A 455 5.94 -25.69 1.11
N GLY A 456 6.66 -24.84 0.37
CA GLY A 456 6.20 -24.26 -0.89
C GLY A 456 5.17 -23.14 -0.71
N THR A 457 4.90 -22.72 0.53
CA THR A 457 4.13 -21.52 0.85
C THR A 457 5.08 -20.45 1.39
N LEU A 458 4.74 -19.18 1.22
CA LEU A 458 5.58 -18.08 1.64
C LEU A 458 4.87 -17.18 2.64
N ALA A 459 5.45 -16.96 3.80
CA ALA A 459 4.97 -15.95 4.72
C ALA A 459 5.28 -14.53 4.20
N PRO A 460 4.36 -13.56 4.37
CA PRO A 460 4.62 -12.17 4.01
C PRO A 460 5.73 -11.61 4.93
N ARG A 461 6.66 -10.84 4.37
CA ARG A 461 7.63 -10.03 5.15
C ARG A 461 7.17 -8.61 5.37
N VAL A 462 6.20 -8.13 4.59
CA VAL A 462 5.56 -6.84 4.80
C VAL A 462 4.06 -7.05 4.87
N ILE A 463 3.43 -6.53 5.93
CA ILE A 463 2.01 -6.61 6.19
C ILE A 463 1.47 -5.19 6.25
N ILE A 464 0.56 -4.87 5.35
CA ILE A 464 -0.04 -3.55 5.21
C ILE A 464 -1.52 -3.63 5.60
N ILE A 465 -1.97 -2.84 6.58
CA ILE A 465 -3.36 -2.89 7.10
C ILE A 465 -4.08 -1.58 6.76
N THR A 466 -5.25 -1.64 6.12
CA THR A 466 -5.98 -0.41 5.67
C THR A 466 -6.85 0.24 6.72
#